data_AF-A0AAD9QGQ3-F1
#
_entry.id   AF-A0AAD9QGQ3-F1
#
_cell.length_a   1.000
_cell.length_b   1.000
_cell.length_c   1.000
_cell.angle_alpha   90.00
_cell.angle_beta   90.00
_cell.angle_gamma   90.00
#
_symmetry.space_group_name_H-M   'P 1'
#
loop_
_entity.id
_entity.type
_entity.pdbx_description
1 polymer ?
#
loop_
_entity_poly.entity_id
_entity_poly.type
_entity_poly.pdbx_seq_one_letter_code
_entity_poly.pdbx_strand_id
1 'polypeptide(L)'
;MVKSKMVYQGVVFLISFLLACIGGTALPLQEEMPSPFTRVLRLCKDPPMEGNDVVILQNLLLRSVFVTSLETTGFYNKETSEAVTSYQLGNQLDGTGVFDATTAALVLEQLISDGYKDDGKVPPGYKFKVHIPVHKNRAIETYGTLFDSNNVVKYRFLARCHGSVNHVTGEAINQLTTDGNTPTGLITFDRNTPELIPKLFGPYPVLRAVKGEKGNAAIGRNANETFLSNYRSGILLHTGEWDHWIPSEPMPNSEGCIHVHPKDLKKINEILDEMGVVTHKNPFGKQPYPYTPRGILSIEQID
;
A
#
# COMPACT_ATOMS: atom_id res chain seq x y z
N MET A 1 35.73 31.67 -48.15
CA MET A 1 35.47 31.20 -46.76
C MET A 1 33.98 31.23 -46.53
N VAL A 2 33.30 30.14 -46.91
CA VAL A 2 31.84 30.04 -46.92
C VAL A 2 31.40 29.22 -45.71
N LYS A 3 30.48 29.79 -44.93
CA LYS A 3 29.85 29.20 -43.75
C LYS A 3 29.03 27.96 -44.14
N SER A 4 29.32 26.82 -43.52
CA SER A 4 28.47 25.64 -43.62
C SER A 4 27.31 25.75 -42.62
N LYS A 5 26.09 25.92 -43.16
CA LYS A 5 24.83 25.57 -42.50
C LYS A 5 24.51 24.15 -42.94
N MET A 6 24.23 23.24 -42.01
CA MET A 6 23.47 22.03 -42.33
C MET A 6 22.28 21.92 -41.38
N VAL A 7 21.12 21.98 -42.02
CA VAL A 7 19.77 21.89 -41.48
C VAL A 7 19.47 20.40 -41.23
N TYR A 8 19.02 20.04 -40.02
CA TYR A 8 18.44 18.72 -39.76
C TYR A 8 17.01 18.70 -40.32
N GLN A 9 16.82 17.97 -41.42
CA GLN A 9 15.50 17.58 -41.93
C GLN A 9 14.92 16.44 -41.08
N GLY A 10 13.60 16.50 -40.89
CA GLY A 10 12.84 15.65 -39.99
C GLY A 10 12.55 14.24 -40.48
N VAL A 11 12.04 13.44 -39.55
CA VAL A 11 11.42 12.14 -39.81
C VAL A 11 10.07 12.16 -39.08
N VAL A 12 9.01 12.42 -39.83
CA VAL A 12 7.63 12.16 -39.42
C VAL A 12 7.30 10.76 -39.92
N PHE A 13 7.15 9.80 -39.01
CA PHE A 13 6.65 8.48 -39.35
C PHE A 13 5.13 8.54 -39.51
N LEU A 14 4.66 8.60 -40.77
CA LEU A 14 3.27 8.30 -41.12
C LEU A 14 3.12 6.77 -41.19
N ILE A 15 2.38 6.18 -40.25
CA ILE A 15 1.93 4.79 -40.38
C ILE A 15 0.57 4.82 -41.08
N SER A 16 0.59 4.52 -42.37
CA SER A 16 -0.60 4.24 -43.18
C SER A 16 -1.13 2.84 -42.84
N PHE A 17 -2.30 2.76 -42.19
CA PHE A 17 -3.03 1.51 -42.01
C PHE A 17 -3.74 1.11 -43.30
N LEU A 18 -3.31 0.00 -43.91
CA LEU A 18 -4.06 -0.70 -44.96
C LEU A 18 -5.16 -1.52 -44.28
N LEU A 19 -6.42 -1.21 -44.58
CA LEU A 19 -7.55 -2.09 -44.24
C LEU A 19 -7.50 -3.33 -45.13
N ALA A 20 -7.17 -4.48 -44.53
CA ALA A 20 -7.50 -5.79 -45.09
C ALA A 20 -8.68 -6.35 -44.30
N CYS A 21 -9.87 -6.31 -44.90
CA CYS A 21 -11.05 -6.99 -44.40
C CYS A 21 -10.82 -8.51 -44.50
N ILE A 22 -10.50 -9.15 -43.38
CA ILE A 22 -10.60 -10.60 -43.23
C ILE A 22 -11.54 -10.83 -42.05
N GLY A 23 -12.72 -11.38 -42.36
CA GLY A 23 -13.79 -11.70 -41.42
C GLY A 23 -13.43 -12.88 -40.51
N GLY A 24 -12.48 -12.66 -39.61
CA GLY A 24 -12.38 -13.40 -38.36
C GLY A 24 -12.98 -12.51 -37.27
N THR A 25 -13.99 -12.99 -36.56
CA THR A 25 -14.35 -12.40 -35.27
C THR A 25 -13.12 -12.50 -34.39
N ALA A 26 -12.35 -11.42 -34.28
CA ALA A 26 -11.39 -11.29 -33.21
C ALA A 26 -12.19 -11.49 -31.93
N LEU A 27 -11.92 -12.58 -31.21
CA LEU A 27 -12.36 -12.69 -29.83
C LEU A 27 -11.87 -11.42 -29.16
N PRO A 28 -12.74 -10.63 -28.48
CA PRO A 28 -12.27 -9.43 -27.80
C PRO A 28 -11.13 -9.87 -26.89
N LEU A 29 -9.98 -9.19 -27.03
CA LEU A 29 -8.88 -9.32 -26.08
C LEU A 29 -9.51 -9.12 -24.71
N GLN A 30 -9.58 -10.18 -23.92
CA GLN A 30 -10.11 -10.08 -22.57
C GLN A 30 -9.14 -9.19 -21.81
N GLU A 31 -9.54 -7.95 -21.53
CA GLU A 31 -8.72 -7.02 -20.78
C GLU A 31 -8.36 -7.65 -19.44
N GLU A 32 -7.06 -7.71 -19.17
CA GLU A 32 -6.52 -8.31 -17.97
C GLU A 32 -6.92 -7.45 -16.76
N MET A 33 -7.34 -8.09 -15.66
CA MET A 33 -7.74 -7.37 -14.45
C MET A 33 -6.51 -6.65 -13.85
N PRO A 34 -6.60 -5.34 -13.56
CA PRO A 34 -5.51 -4.63 -12.93
C PRO A 34 -5.37 -5.07 -11.47
N SER A 35 -4.15 -5.34 -11.01
CA SER A 35 -3.94 -5.73 -9.62
C SER A 35 -4.32 -4.58 -8.66
N PRO A 36 -4.81 -4.89 -7.44
CA PRO A 36 -4.80 -6.22 -6.80
C PRO A 36 -5.94 -7.15 -7.22
N PHE A 37 -6.81 -6.73 -8.14
CA PHE A 37 -7.89 -7.58 -8.63
C PHE A 37 -7.37 -8.59 -9.66
N THR A 38 -7.79 -9.84 -9.53
CA THR A 38 -7.32 -10.95 -10.39
C THR A 38 -8.46 -11.63 -11.14
N ARG A 39 -9.71 -11.23 -10.91
CA ARG A 39 -10.90 -11.80 -11.54
C ARG A 39 -12.04 -10.80 -11.61
N VAL A 40 -12.93 -10.99 -12.60
CA VAL A 40 -14.19 -10.26 -12.71
C VAL A 40 -15.11 -10.65 -11.55
N LEU A 41 -15.59 -9.66 -10.79
CA LEU A 41 -16.53 -9.88 -9.67
C LEU A 41 -17.95 -9.55 -10.12
N ARG A 42 -18.91 -10.38 -9.75
CA ARG A 42 -20.32 -10.22 -10.12
C ARG A 42 -21.25 -10.90 -9.14
N LEU A 43 -22.51 -10.51 -9.16
CA LEU A 43 -23.55 -11.22 -8.43
C LEU A 43 -23.72 -12.62 -9.03
N CYS A 44 -23.35 -13.64 -8.25
CA CYS A 44 -23.52 -15.05 -8.59
C CYS A 44 -24.67 -15.64 -7.77
N LYS A 45 -25.28 -16.71 -8.29
CA LYS A 45 -26.13 -17.58 -7.47
C LYS A 45 -25.25 -18.37 -6.51
N ASP A 46 -25.84 -18.72 -5.36
CA ASP A 46 -25.25 -19.37 -4.19
C ASP A 46 -24.20 -20.46 -4.56
N PRO A 47 -22.93 -20.35 -4.09
CA PRO A 47 -22.41 -19.34 -3.17
C PRO A 47 -22.07 -17.98 -3.84
N PRO A 48 -22.26 -16.86 -3.14
CA PRO A 48 -21.79 -15.55 -3.59
C PRO A 48 -20.28 -15.55 -3.78
N MET A 49 -19.77 -14.70 -4.68
CA MET A 49 -18.33 -14.50 -4.80
C MET A 49 -17.81 -13.85 -3.51
N GLU A 50 -16.73 -14.38 -2.95
CA GLU A 50 -16.14 -13.86 -1.72
C GLU A 50 -14.61 -13.79 -1.83
N GLY A 51 -13.99 -12.89 -1.07
CA GLY A 51 -12.53 -12.80 -1.00
C GLY A 51 -12.01 -11.43 -0.59
N ASN A 52 -10.69 -11.33 -0.55
CA ASN A 52 -9.98 -10.10 -0.18
C ASN A 52 -10.12 -9.03 -1.26
N ASP A 53 -10.20 -9.45 -2.52
CA ASP A 53 -10.52 -8.60 -3.66
C ASP A 53 -11.90 -7.91 -3.48
N VAL A 54 -12.90 -8.65 -3.01
CA VAL A 54 -14.22 -8.08 -2.71
C VAL A 54 -14.15 -7.07 -1.55
N VAL A 55 -13.41 -7.38 -0.48
CA VAL A 55 -13.23 -6.46 0.66
C VAL A 55 -12.55 -5.16 0.21
N ILE A 56 -11.50 -5.26 -0.60
CA ILE A 56 -10.81 -4.10 -1.16
C ILE A 56 -11.78 -3.28 -2.00
N LEU A 57 -12.50 -3.91 -2.93
CA LEU A 57 -13.51 -3.23 -3.75
C LEU A 57 -14.53 -2.48 -2.90
N GLN A 58 -15.15 -3.14 -1.92
CA GLN A 58 -16.17 -2.53 -1.07
C GLN A 58 -15.63 -1.31 -0.31
N ASN A 59 -14.42 -1.41 0.24
CA ASN A 59 -13.79 -0.29 0.95
C ASN A 59 -13.43 0.87 0.02
N LEU A 60 -13.03 0.59 -1.24
CA LEU A 60 -12.76 1.62 -2.23
C LEU A 60 -14.06 2.30 -2.68
N LEU A 61 -15.12 1.54 -2.95
CA LEU A 61 -16.43 2.07 -3.35
C LEU A 61 -17.02 3.03 -2.31
N LEU A 62 -16.78 2.80 -1.01
CA LEU A 62 -17.18 3.73 0.06
C LEU A 62 -16.56 5.13 -0.06
N ARG A 63 -15.50 5.30 -0.86
CA ARG A 63 -14.87 6.60 -1.15
C ARG A 63 -15.53 7.33 -2.32
N SER A 64 -16.35 6.64 -3.11
CA SER A 64 -17.05 7.22 -4.24
C SER A 64 -18.20 8.10 -3.77
N VAL A 65 -18.33 9.29 -4.36
CA VAL A 65 -19.48 10.17 -4.15
C VAL A 65 -20.81 9.59 -4.66
N PHE A 66 -20.75 8.55 -5.51
CA PHE A 66 -21.92 7.87 -6.07
C PHE A 66 -22.44 6.72 -5.20
N VAL A 67 -21.69 6.32 -4.17
CA VAL A 67 -22.05 5.21 -3.28
C VAL A 67 -22.40 5.78 -1.91
N THR A 68 -23.67 5.69 -1.52
CA THR A 68 -24.15 6.29 -0.26
C THR A 68 -23.72 5.49 0.98
N SER A 69 -23.83 4.17 0.92
CA SER A 69 -23.45 3.27 2.00
C SER A 69 -23.23 1.87 1.45
N LEU A 70 -22.25 1.15 1.99
CA LEU A 70 -21.94 -0.23 1.62
C LEU A 70 -21.30 -0.94 2.81
N GLU A 71 -21.74 -2.15 3.11
CA GLU A 71 -21.05 -3.00 4.08
C GLU A 71 -19.86 -3.69 3.41
N THR A 72 -18.75 -3.80 4.14
CA THR A 72 -17.50 -4.38 3.65
C THR A 72 -17.39 -5.87 3.97
N THR A 73 -18.48 -6.62 3.84
CA THR A 73 -18.57 -8.02 4.32
C THR A 73 -17.57 -8.99 3.66
N GLY A 74 -17.02 -8.62 2.51
CA GLY A 74 -16.19 -9.48 1.67
C GLY A 74 -16.98 -10.44 0.79
N PHE A 75 -18.32 -10.30 0.74
CA PHE A 75 -19.21 -11.03 -0.17
C PHE A 75 -19.75 -10.08 -1.24
N TYR A 76 -19.65 -10.47 -2.50
CA TYR A 76 -20.24 -9.75 -3.64
C TYR A 76 -21.74 -10.08 -3.71
N ASN A 77 -22.49 -9.48 -2.81
CA ASN A 77 -23.94 -9.59 -2.68
C ASN A 77 -24.67 -8.56 -3.57
N LYS A 78 -26.00 -8.51 -3.44
CA LYS A 78 -26.85 -7.61 -4.21
C LYS A 78 -26.48 -6.15 -3.95
N GLU A 79 -26.21 -5.80 -2.69
CA GLU A 79 -25.82 -4.45 -2.25
C GLU A 79 -24.49 -4.03 -2.88
N THR A 80 -23.51 -4.94 -2.96
CA THR A 80 -22.23 -4.69 -3.65
C THR A 80 -22.44 -4.50 -5.15
N SER A 81 -23.28 -5.32 -5.78
CA SER A 81 -23.64 -5.19 -7.20
C SER A 81 -24.32 -3.84 -7.49
N GLU A 82 -25.25 -3.41 -6.64
CA GLU A 82 -25.95 -2.12 -6.75
C GLU A 82 -25.00 -0.93 -6.53
N ALA A 83 -24.03 -1.05 -5.62
CA ALA A 83 -22.98 -0.05 -5.43
C ALA A 83 -22.06 0.06 -6.66
N VAL A 84 -21.67 -1.08 -7.25
CA VAL A 84 -20.90 -1.10 -8.52
C VAL A 84 -21.70 -0.47 -9.65
N THR A 85 -22.98 -0.81 -9.81
CA THR A 85 -23.87 -0.18 -10.79
C THR A 85 -23.93 1.34 -10.59
N SER A 86 -24.08 1.81 -9.36
CA SER A 86 -24.14 3.24 -9.04
C SER A 86 -22.83 3.96 -9.37
N TYR A 87 -21.69 3.32 -9.05
CA TYR A 87 -20.37 3.81 -9.40
C TYR A 87 -20.15 3.89 -10.92
N GLN A 88 -20.56 2.85 -11.65
CA GLN A 88 -20.48 2.78 -13.11
C GLN A 88 -21.30 3.89 -13.76
N LEU A 89 -22.59 4.00 -13.41
CA LEU A 89 -23.49 5.01 -13.97
C LEU A 89 -23.02 6.44 -13.65
N GLY A 90 -22.56 6.68 -12.42
CA GLY A 90 -22.00 7.97 -12.01
C GLY A 90 -20.76 8.38 -12.81
N ASN A 91 -19.99 7.40 -13.29
CA ASN A 91 -18.82 7.58 -14.14
C ASN A 91 -19.09 7.38 -15.64
N GLN A 92 -20.36 7.38 -16.07
CA GLN A 92 -20.75 7.25 -17.48
C GLN A 92 -20.34 5.91 -18.13
N LEU A 93 -20.18 4.87 -17.32
CA LEU A 93 -20.07 3.48 -17.77
C LEU A 93 -21.45 2.82 -17.77
N ASP A 94 -21.57 1.69 -18.46
CA ASP A 94 -22.78 0.87 -18.41
C ASP A 94 -22.98 0.31 -17.00
N GLY A 95 -24.16 0.53 -16.42
CA GLY A 95 -24.54 0.12 -15.06
C GLY A 95 -24.81 -1.39 -14.92
N THR A 96 -23.87 -2.23 -15.32
CA THR A 96 -24.02 -3.69 -15.37
C THR A 96 -24.02 -4.34 -13.99
N GLY A 97 -23.41 -3.68 -12.99
CA GLY A 97 -23.16 -4.27 -11.67
C GLY A 97 -22.12 -5.37 -11.69
N VAL A 98 -21.40 -5.54 -12.81
CA VAL A 98 -20.27 -6.44 -12.97
C VAL A 98 -19.00 -5.62 -12.83
N PHE A 99 -18.14 -5.98 -11.88
CA PHE A 99 -16.84 -5.37 -11.68
C PHE A 99 -15.80 -6.04 -12.58
N ASP A 100 -15.65 -5.49 -13.78
CA ASP A 100 -14.72 -5.92 -14.83
C ASP A 100 -13.43 -5.09 -14.85
N ALA A 101 -12.56 -5.35 -15.83
CA ALA A 101 -11.25 -4.70 -15.94
C ALA A 101 -11.38 -3.17 -16.12
N THR A 102 -12.31 -2.71 -16.96
CA THR A 102 -12.62 -1.29 -17.14
C THR A 102 -13.03 -0.62 -15.83
N THR A 103 -13.99 -1.22 -15.11
CA THR A 103 -14.46 -0.70 -13.83
C THR A 103 -13.34 -0.71 -12.78
N ALA A 104 -12.53 -1.78 -12.75
CA ALA A 104 -11.42 -1.93 -11.83
C ALA A 104 -10.32 -0.89 -12.05
N ALA A 105 -9.94 -0.63 -13.30
CA ALA A 105 -8.95 0.39 -13.65
C ALA A 105 -9.40 1.76 -13.14
N LEU A 106 -10.67 2.11 -13.37
CA LEU A 106 -11.22 3.38 -12.93
C LEU A 106 -11.31 3.49 -11.39
N VAL A 107 -11.72 2.41 -10.70
CA VAL A 107 -11.71 2.36 -9.23
C VAL A 107 -10.31 2.60 -8.68
N LEU A 108 -9.29 1.98 -9.26
CA LEU A 108 -7.91 2.19 -8.82
C LEU A 108 -7.41 3.59 -9.13
N GLU A 109 -7.74 4.14 -10.30
CA GLU A 109 -7.37 5.49 -10.68
C GLU A 109 -7.96 6.54 -9.72
N GLN A 110 -9.25 6.43 -9.42
CA GLN A 110 -9.98 7.46 -8.67
C GLN A 110 -9.94 7.26 -7.15
N LEU A 111 -9.95 6.01 -6.67
CA LEU A 111 -10.32 5.71 -5.28
C LEU A 111 -9.18 5.11 -4.45
N ILE A 112 -8.07 4.64 -5.04
CA ILE A 112 -6.98 4.01 -4.26
C ILE A 112 -6.24 5.01 -3.37
N SER A 113 -6.14 6.27 -3.79
CA SER A 113 -5.61 7.34 -2.96
C SER A 113 -6.60 7.61 -1.84
N ASP A 114 -6.20 7.38 -0.60
CA ASP A 114 -7.08 7.49 0.57
C ASP A 114 -7.22 8.93 1.09
N GLY A 115 -6.42 9.86 0.55
CA GLY A 115 -6.37 11.24 1.03
C GLY A 115 -6.01 11.37 2.51
N TYR A 116 -5.44 10.33 3.13
CA TYR A 116 -5.12 10.34 4.55
C TYR A 116 -4.10 11.44 4.84
N LYS A 117 -4.37 12.23 5.89
CA LYS A 117 -3.50 13.31 6.36
C LYS A 117 -3.16 13.11 7.83
N ASP A 118 -1.88 13.26 8.13
CA ASP A 118 -1.41 13.27 9.49
C ASP A 118 -1.90 14.54 10.21
N ASP A 119 -2.44 14.40 11.40
CA ASP A 119 -2.95 15.53 12.18
C ASP A 119 -1.86 16.24 13.02
N GLY A 120 -0.61 15.81 12.89
CA GLY A 120 0.54 16.31 13.64
C GLY A 120 0.57 15.89 15.10
N LYS A 121 -0.35 15.02 15.56
CA LYS A 121 -0.52 14.68 16.98
C LYS A 121 -0.24 13.21 17.26
N VAL A 122 0.31 12.94 18.44
CA VAL A 122 0.38 11.62 19.05
C VAL A 122 -0.92 11.42 19.84
N PRO A 123 -1.76 10.42 19.49
CA PRO A 123 -3.01 10.22 20.21
C PRO A 123 -2.77 9.85 21.69
N PRO A 124 -3.69 10.22 22.61
CA PRO A 124 -3.57 9.84 24.02
C PRO A 124 -3.43 8.33 24.21
N GLY A 125 -2.58 7.92 25.15
CA GLY A 125 -2.32 6.51 25.46
C GLY A 125 -1.11 5.90 24.76
N TYR A 126 -0.60 6.54 23.70
CA TYR A 126 0.63 6.11 23.02
C TYR A 126 1.86 6.83 23.57
N LYS A 127 2.98 6.12 23.64
CA LYS A 127 4.28 6.62 24.11
C LYS A 127 5.08 7.34 23.03
N PHE A 128 4.84 7.00 21.77
CA PHE A 128 5.57 7.55 20.64
C PHE A 128 4.73 7.50 19.35
N LYS A 129 5.15 8.30 18.38
CA LYS A 129 4.64 8.27 17.01
C LYS A 129 5.78 8.26 16.01
N VAL A 130 5.63 7.48 14.95
CA VAL A 130 6.48 7.56 13.77
C VAL A 130 5.63 8.11 12.62
N HIS A 131 6.05 9.23 12.03
CA HIS A 131 5.45 9.77 10.81
C HIS A 131 6.40 9.57 9.64
N ILE A 132 5.90 8.96 8.57
CA ILE A 132 6.63 8.74 7.32
C ILE A 132 5.83 9.41 6.20
N PRO A 133 6.23 10.60 5.72
CA PRO A 133 5.69 11.13 4.47
C PRO A 133 6.17 10.25 3.31
N VAL A 134 5.33 9.98 2.34
CA VAL A 134 5.68 9.14 1.17
C VAL A 134 5.18 9.76 -0.12
N HIS A 135 5.95 9.58 -1.19
CA HIS A 135 5.54 9.92 -2.56
C HIS A 135 4.82 8.77 -3.22
N LYS A 136 3.85 9.02 -4.12
CA LYS A 136 3.18 8.02 -4.97
C LYS A 136 4.20 7.06 -5.57
N ASN A 137 5.32 7.61 -6.06
CA ASN A 137 6.53 6.82 -6.32
C ASN A 137 7.28 6.54 -5.01
N ARG A 138 7.02 5.36 -4.40
CA ARG A 138 7.67 4.98 -3.13
C ARG A 138 9.16 4.67 -3.24
N ALA A 139 9.71 4.62 -4.45
CA ALA A 139 11.16 4.54 -4.66
C ALA A 139 11.89 5.84 -4.27
N ILE A 140 11.16 6.93 -4.03
CA ILE A 140 11.72 8.15 -3.47
C ILE A 140 11.82 7.97 -1.95
N GLU A 141 13.04 8.06 -1.43
CA GLU A 141 13.29 8.02 0.01
C GLU A 141 12.91 9.34 0.65
N THR A 142 12.36 9.26 1.87
CA THR A 142 11.84 10.41 2.58
C THR A 142 12.33 10.44 4.01
N TYR A 143 12.32 11.62 4.61
CA TYR A 143 12.66 11.75 6.02
C TYR A 143 11.46 11.41 6.90
N GLY A 144 11.55 10.28 7.59
CA GLY A 144 10.68 9.91 8.70
C GLY A 144 11.01 10.70 9.97
N THR A 145 10.03 10.87 10.84
CA THR A 145 10.18 11.56 12.12
C THR A 145 9.62 10.73 13.27
N LEU A 146 10.42 10.56 14.33
CA LEU A 146 10.02 9.98 15.61
C LEU A 146 9.65 11.10 16.60
N PHE A 147 8.46 11.00 17.19
CA PHE A 147 7.94 11.91 18.22
C PHE A 147 7.71 11.16 19.54
N ASP A 148 7.84 11.87 20.65
CA ASP A 148 7.34 11.40 21.94
C ASP A 148 5.83 11.68 22.13
N SER A 149 5.27 11.21 23.25
CA SER A 149 3.87 11.41 23.62
C SER A 149 3.44 12.87 23.74
N ASN A 150 4.38 13.81 23.85
CA ASN A 150 4.13 15.25 23.95
C ASN A 150 4.28 15.97 22.60
N ASN A 151 4.37 15.23 21.49
CA ASN A 151 4.63 15.74 20.14
C ASN A 151 6.01 16.38 19.96
N VAL A 152 6.98 16.08 20.84
CA VAL A 152 8.35 16.57 20.68
C VAL A 152 9.10 15.65 19.74
N VAL A 153 9.67 16.23 18.68
CA VAL A 153 10.56 15.53 17.75
C VAL A 153 11.79 15.00 18.51
N LYS A 154 12.02 13.70 18.43
CA LYS A 154 13.21 13.04 19.01
C LYS A 154 14.26 12.69 17.98
N TYR A 155 13.84 12.31 16.78
CA TYR A 155 14.77 11.91 15.74
C TYR A 155 14.16 12.05 14.35
N ARG A 156 15.02 12.33 13.36
CA ARG A 156 14.69 12.28 11.94
C ARG A 156 15.63 11.30 11.26
N PHE A 157 15.09 10.48 10.37
CA PHE A 157 15.83 9.39 9.73
C PHE A 157 15.36 9.23 8.29
N LEU A 158 16.22 8.69 7.43
CA LEU A 158 15.86 8.39 6.06
C LEU A 158 15.08 7.06 6.03
N ALA A 159 13.98 7.04 5.28
CA ALA A 159 13.10 5.88 5.15
C ALA A 159 12.81 5.59 3.68
N ARG A 160 12.72 4.30 3.34
CA ARG A 160 12.28 3.81 2.05
C ARG A 160 11.09 2.87 2.24
N CYS A 161 10.00 3.16 1.52
CA CYS A 161 8.74 2.42 1.61
C CYS A 161 8.39 1.71 0.28
N HIS A 162 9.38 1.52 -0.58
CA HIS A 162 9.20 0.86 -1.86
C HIS A 162 9.18 -0.64 -1.71
N GLY A 163 8.12 -1.25 -2.24
CA GLY A 163 8.00 -2.68 -2.30
C GLY A 163 8.85 -3.33 -3.39
N SER A 164 9.08 -4.62 -3.25
CA SER A 164 9.48 -5.54 -4.30
C SER A 164 8.26 -6.29 -4.81
N VAL A 165 8.39 -6.73 -6.06
CA VAL A 165 7.57 -7.79 -6.63
C VAL A 165 8.29 -9.12 -6.43
N ASN A 166 7.55 -10.21 -6.34
CA ASN A 166 8.13 -11.54 -6.34
C ASN A 166 8.92 -11.73 -7.63
N HIS A 167 10.24 -11.94 -7.54
CA HIS A 167 11.10 -12.03 -8.72
C HIS A 167 10.89 -13.29 -9.56
N VAL A 168 10.17 -14.29 -9.03
CA VAL A 168 9.83 -15.55 -9.73
C VAL A 168 8.49 -15.43 -10.44
N THR A 169 7.47 -14.91 -9.77
CA THR A 169 6.10 -14.81 -10.34
C THR A 169 5.81 -13.46 -10.99
N GLY A 170 6.62 -12.42 -10.69
CA GLY A 170 6.36 -11.04 -11.08
C GLY A 170 5.23 -10.38 -10.28
N GLU A 171 4.57 -11.12 -9.38
CA GLU A 171 3.40 -10.64 -8.64
C GLU A 171 3.79 -9.75 -7.47
N ALA A 172 2.92 -8.80 -7.14
CA ALA A 172 3.06 -8.01 -5.94
C ALA A 172 3.03 -8.92 -4.69
N ILE A 173 3.95 -8.68 -3.76
CA ILE A 173 4.01 -9.44 -2.50
C ILE A 173 2.90 -8.97 -1.53
N ASN A 174 2.13 -7.95 -1.90
CA ASN A 174 1.01 -7.46 -1.11
C ASN A 174 -0.29 -7.35 -1.87
N GLN A 175 -1.38 -7.53 -1.13
CA GLN A 175 -2.72 -7.64 -1.69
C GLN A 175 -3.39 -6.29 -2.02
N LEU A 176 -2.75 -5.14 -1.77
CA LEU A 176 -3.35 -3.83 -2.04
C LEU A 176 -2.73 -3.11 -3.24
N THR A 177 -1.42 -3.22 -3.44
CA THR A 177 -0.71 -2.51 -4.52
C THR A 177 0.09 -3.48 -5.37
N THR A 178 0.21 -3.19 -6.67
CA THR A 178 0.93 -3.97 -7.69
C THR A 178 2.45 -4.02 -7.49
N ASP A 179 3.01 -3.12 -6.70
CA ASP A 179 4.45 -2.88 -6.58
C ASP A 179 4.99 -3.17 -5.17
N GLY A 180 4.20 -3.82 -4.32
CA GLY A 180 4.66 -4.17 -2.98
C GLY A 180 4.68 -2.98 -1.99
N ASN A 181 4.34 -1.76 -2.41
CA ASN A 181 4.49 -0.54 -1.61
C ASN A 181 3.81 -0.60 -0.23
N THR A 182 4.38 0.13 0.73
CA THR A 182 3.78 0.30 2.05
C THR A 182 2.47 1.10 1.95
N PRO A 183 1.35 0.59 2.50
CA PRO A 183 0.07 1.26 2.48
C PRO A 183 0.09 2.52 3.35
N THR A 184 -0.65 3.54 2.92
CA THR A 184 -0.90 4.77 3.69
C THR A 184 -1.91 4.53 4.81
N GLY A 185 -1.93 5.44 5.78
CA GLY A 185 -2.92 5.44 6.85
C GLY A 185 -2.33 5.60 8.25
N LEU A 186 -3.23 5.54 9.23
CA LEU A 186 -2.90 5.52 10.65
C LEU A 186 -2.90 4.08 11.14
N ILE A 187 -1.86 3.70 11.87
CA ILE A 187 -1.56 2.31 12.19
C ILE A 187 -1.08 2.22 13.64
N THR A 188 -1.61 1.28 14.43
CA THR A 188 -1.03 0.96 15.73
C THR A 188 0.32 0.28 15.56
N PHE A 189 1.28 0.68 16.40
CA PHE A 189 2.69 0.36 16.20
C PHE A 189 3.33 -0.10 17.51
N ASP A 190 4.19 -1.10 17.46
CA ASP A 190 4.78 -1.63 18.68
C ASP A 190 6.22 -2.13 18.51
N ARG A 191 7.01 -2.02 19.59
CA ARG A 191 8.41 -2.46 19.57
C ARG A 191 8.50 -3.92 19.93
N ASN A 192 9.11 -4.70 19.04
CA ASN A 192 9.31 -6.13 19.22
C ASN A 192 10.79 -6.50 19.19
N THR A 193 11.16 -7.59 19.87
CA THR A 193 12.51 -8.17 19.79
C THR A 193 12.90 -8.43 18.33
N PRO A 194 14.21 -8.56 18.02
CA PRO A 194 14.67 -8.83 16.65
C PRO A 194 13.94 -10.00 15.99
N GLU A 195 13.81 -9.93 14.66
CA GLU A 195 13.35 -11.05 13.83
C GLU A 195 14.43 -12.15 13.75
N LEU A 196 14.04 -13.36 13.32
CA LEU A 196 14.92 -14.55 13.35
C LEU A 196 16.09 -14.49 12.37
N ILE A 197 15.98 -13.69 11.31
CA ILE A 197 16.96 -13.66 10.21
C ILE A 197 17.57 -12.24 10.13
N PRO A 198 18.67 -11.97 10.86
CA PRO A 198 19.31 -10.65 10.86
C PRO A 198 19.70 -10.16 9.47
N LYS A 199 20.04 -11.07 8.56
CA LYS A 199 20.34 -10.71 7.17
C LYS A 199 19.21 -9.91 6.51
N LEU A 200 17.97 -10.29 6.77
CA LEU A 200 16.78 -9.66 6.20
C LEU A 200 16.28 -8.48 7.04
N PHE A 201 16.38 -8.59 8.37
CA PHE A 201 15.66 -7.70 9.31
C PHE A 201 16.56 -6.88 10.24
N GLY A 202 17.88 -7.08 10.12
CA GLY A 202 18.88 -6.49 10.99
C GLY A 202 18.94 -7.15 12.37
N PRO A 203 19.97 -6.82 13.16
CA PRO A 203 20.18 -7.41 14.48
C PRO A 203 19.39 -6.69 15.59
N TYR A 204 18.67 -5.62 15.26
CA TYR A 204 18.02 -4.73 16.24
C TYR A 204 16.55 -5.09 16.45
N PRO A 205 15.95 -4.67 17.58
CA PRO A 205 14.51 -4.75 17.74
C PRO A 205 13.80 -3.97 16.62
N VAL A 206 12.70 -4.53 16.13
CA VAL A 206 11.90 -3.97 15.03
C VAL A 206 10.69 -3.24 15.59
N LEU A 207 10.15 -2.30 14.82
CA LEU A 207 8.83 -1.74 15.11
C LEU A 207 7.81 -2.35 14.16
N ARG A 208 6.73 -2.92 14.69
CA ARG A 208 5.74 -3.68 13.93
C ARG A 208 4.43 -2.91 13.79
N ALA A 209 3.95 -2.80 12.56
CA ALA A 209 2.58 -2.39 12.25
C ALA A 209 1.60 -3.50 12.67
N VAL A 210 0.61 -3.17 13.49
CA VAL A 210 -0.28 -4.17 14.12
C VAL A 210 -1.68 -4.12 13.55
N LYS A 211 -2.34 -2.97 13.63
CA LYS A 211 -3.73 -2.77 13.20
C LYS A 211 -3.88 -1.42 12.52
N GLY A 212 -4.54 -1.37 11.38
CA GLY A 212 -4.87 -0.10 10.73
C GLY A 212 -6.07 0.54 11.41
N GLU A 213 -5.97 1.84 11.64
CA GLU A 213 -7.01 2.66 12.27
C GLU A 213 -7.69 3.57 11.25
N LYS A 214 -6.95 4.04 10.23
CA LYS A 214 -7.47 4.92 9.16
C LYS A 214 -6.78 4.66 7.82
N GLY A 215 -7.38 5.14 6.75
CA GLY A 215 -6.81 5.11 5.39
C GLY A 215 -6.74 3.71 4.81
N ASN A 216 -5.84 3.51 3.85
CA ASN A 216 -5.61 2.24 3.17
C ASN A 216 -5.22 1.10 4.13
N ALA A 217 -4.49 1.42 5.20
CA ALA A 217 -4.15 0.46 6.24
C ALA A 217 -5.36 -0.10 7.00
N ALA A 218 -6.50 0.61 6.99
CA ALA A 218 -7.73 0.21 7.66
C ALA A 218 -8.74 -0.51 6.76
N ILE A 219 -8.45 -0.72 5.48
CA ILE A 219 -9.31 -1.49 4.56
C ILE A 219 -9.61 -2.85 5.19
N GLY A 220 -10.88 -3.20 5.38
CA GLY A 220 -11.18 -4.37 6.19
C GLY A 220 -12.62 -4.81 6.10
N ARG A 221 -12.93 -5.95 6.73
CA ARG A 221 -14.31 -6.45 6.81
C ARG A 221 -15.18 -5.63 7.76
N ASN A 222 -14.55 -5.07 8.78
CA ASN A 222 -15.15 -4.22 9.79
C ASN A 222 -14.03 -3.56 10.62
N ALA A 223 -14.39 -2.75 11.62
CA ALA A 223 -13.44 -2.04 12.48
C ALA A 223 -12.49 -2.94 13.28
N ASN A 224 -12.78 -4.23 13.42
CA ASN A 224 -11.92 -5.20 14.10
C ASN A 224 -11.08 -6.04 13.12
N GLU A 225 -11.48 -6.09 11.85
CA GLU A 225 -10.87 -6.92 10.81
C GLU A 225 -10.23 -6.07 9.72
N THR A 226 -9.14 -5.37 10.07
CA THR A 226 -8.48 -4.39 9.21
C THR A 226 -7.35 -4.99 8.36
N PHE A 227 -6.89 -4.25 7.35
CA PHE A 227 -5.95 -4.69 6.32
C PHE A 227 -4.69 -5.28 6.95
N LEU A 228 -4.09 -4.54 7.87
CA LEU A 228 -2.84 -4.96 8.50
C LEU A 228 -2.99 -6.18 9.41
N SER A 229 -4.15 -6.36 10.05
CA SER A 229 -4.34 -7.48 10.97
C SER A 229 -4.60 -8.80 10.23
N ASN A 230 -5.39 -8.77 9.15
CA ASN A 230 -5.87 -9.98 8.48
C ASN A 230 -5.29 -10.21 7.07
N TYR A 231 -4.82 -9.15 6.41
CA TYR A 231 -4.44 -9.19 5.00
C TYR A 231 -2.94 -8.94 4.81
N ARG A 232 -2.27 -8.24 5.74
CA ARG A 232 -0.83 -7.94 5.70
C ARG A 232 -0.19 -7.78 7.08
N SER A 233 -0.10 -8.86 7.84
CA SER A 233 0.50 -8.90 9.18
C SER A 233 2.03 -9.04 9.14
N GLY A 234 2.72 -8.10 8.51
CA GLY A 234 4.16 -8.21 8.29
C GLY A 234 4.90 -6.92 8.02
N ILE A 235 4.23 -5.77 8.05
CA ILE A 235 4.91 -4.49 7.82
C ILE A 235 5.71 -4.11 9.07
N LEU A 236 7.01 -3.96 8.87
CA LEU A 236 7.97 -3.62 9.90
C LEU A 236 8.69 -2.31 9.53
N LEU A 237 9.11 -1.55 10.53
CA LEU A 237 10.23 -0.60 10.38
C LEU A 237 11.48 -1.32 10.86
N HIS A 238 12.40 -1.56 9.92
CA HIS A 238 13.62 -2.31 10.17
C HIS A 238 14.72 -1.94 9.16
N THR A 239 15.88 -2.57 9.33
CA THR A 239 17.03 -2.51 8.41
C THR A 239 17.30 -3.93 7.90
N GLY A 240 18.30 -4.12 7.04
CA GLY A 240 18.91 -5.44 6.84
C GLY A 240 20.42 -5.40 7.05
N GLU A 241 21.07 -6.56 6.94
CA GLU A 241 22.51 -6.66 6.65
C GLU A 241 22.66 -6.73 5.13
N TRP A 242 22.35 -5.62 4.46
CA TRP A 242 22.33 -5.57 3.01
C TRP A 242 23.75 -5.72 2.45
N ASP A 243 24.04 -6.88 1.85
CA ASP A 243 25.34 -7.18 1.26
C ASP A 243 25.72 -6.11 0.23
N HIS A 244 26.94 -5.57 0.35
CA HIS A 244 27.53 -4.57 -0.55
C HIS A 244 26.84 -3.20 -0.66
N TRP A 245 25.73 -2.98 0.05
CA TRP A 245 25.07 -1.68 0.09
C TRP A 245 25.89 -0.68 0.89
N ILE A 246 25.95 0.56 0.41
CA ILE A 246 26.58 1.69 1.12
C ILE A 246 25.58 2.84 1.34
N PRO A 247 25.73 3.65 2.40
CA PRO A 247 24.74 4.69 2.76
C PRO A 247 24.49 5.81 1.74
N SER A 248 25.28 5.89 0.66
CA SER A 248 25.06 6.82 -0.44
C SER A 248 24.15 6.26 -1.54
N GLU A 249 23.88 4.96 -1.51
CA GLU A 249 22.97 4.28 -2.43
C GLU A 249 21.56 4.22 -1.83
N PRO A 250 20.49 4.24 -2.66
CA PRO A 250 19.14 3.98 -2.17
C PRO A 250 19.09 2.64 -1.43
N MET A 251 18.33 2.58 -0.35
CA MET A 251 18.08 1.33 0.37
C MET A 251 17.46 0.30 -0.57
N PRO A 252 17.74 -1.01 -0.38
CA PRO A 252 17.06 -2.06 -1.13
C PRO A 252 15.55 -2.00 -0.94
N ASN A 253 14.80 -2.49 -1.93
CA ASN A 253 13.35 -2.64 -1.79
C ASN A 253 13.02 -3.69 -0.71
N SER A 254 11.89 -3.48 -0.04
CA SER A 254 11.36 -4.41 0.96
C SER A 254 10.14 -5.14 0.39
N GLU A 255 9.58 -6.11 1.10
CA GLU A 255 8.27 -6.68 0.73
C GLU A 255 7.09 -5.82 1.26
N GLY A 256 7.31 -4.51 1.43
CA GLY A 256 6.35 -3.57 2.02
C GLY A 256 6.72 -2.90 3.32
N CYS A 257 7.80 -3.35 3.93
CA CYS A 257 8.35 -2.75 5.12
C CYS A 257 8.87 -1.34 4.88
N ILE A 258 9.07 -0.63 5.96
CA ILE A 258 9.73 0.66 6.03
C ILE A 258 11.20 0.37 6.31
N HIS A 259 12.03 0.41 5.28
CA HIS A 259 13.47 0.28 5.45
C HIS A 259 14.05 1.60 5.98
N VAL A 260 14.97 1.49 6.93
CA VAL A 260 15.78 2.60 7.44
C VAL A 260 17.24 2.15 7.53
N HIS A 261 18.18 3.09 7.58
CA HIS A 261 19.60 2.74 7.70
C HIS A 261 19.89 1.99 9.02
N PRO A 262 20.88 1.08 9.06
CA PRO A 262 21.22 0.35 10.28
C PRO A 262 21.53 1.26 11.47
N LYS A 263 22.25 2.37 11.23
CA LYS A 263 22.57 3.38 12.26
C LYS A 263 21.31 4.07 12.81
N ASP A 264 20.32 4.29 11.95
CA ASP A 264 19.09 4.99 12.31
C ASP A 264 18.18 4.06 13.09
N LEU A 265 18.03 2.79 12.71
CA LEU A 265 17.29 1.81 13.50
C LEU A 265 17.89 1.64 14.90
N LYS A 266 19.22 1.57 14.98
CA LYS A 266 19.92 1.52 16.27
C LYS A 266 19.59 2.76 17.12
N LYS A 267 19.69 3.96 16.55
CA LYS A 267 19.42 5.20 17.28
C LYS A 267 17.96 5.34 17.71
N ILE A 268 17.02 4.94 16.85
CA ILE A 268 15.59 4.86 17.19
C ILE A 268 15.38 3.97 18.41
N ASN A 269 15.99 2.78 18.43
CA ASN A 269 15.87 1.85 19.55
C ASN A 269 16.43 2.42 20.86
N GLU A 270 17.60 3.06 20.82
CA GLU A 270 18.21 3.76 21.96
C GLU A 270 17.28 4.84 22.53
N ILE A 271 16.70 5.68 21.66
CA ILE A 271 15.75 6.73 22.07
C ILE A 271 14.49 6.12 22.69
N LEU A 272 13.97 5.03 22.12
CA LEU A 272 12.80 4.36 22.66
C LEU A 272 13.09 3.73 24.04
N ASP A 273 14.31 3.25 24.27
CA ASP A 273 14.75 2.79 25.60
C ASP A 273 14.80 3.95 26.60
N GLU A 274 15.37 5.10 26.23
CA GLU A 274 15.38 6.33 27.04
C GLU A 274 13.96 6.82 27.38
N MET A 275 13.01 6.63 26.47
CA MET A 275 11.59 6.96 26.67
C MET A 275 10.82 5.92 27.50
N GLY A 276 11.45 4.81 27.89
CA GLY A 276 10.82 3.73 28.64
C GLY A 276 9.79 2.94 27.83
N VAL A 277 9.96 2.84 26.51
CA VAL A 277 9.12 2.01 25.65
C VAL A 277 9.52 0.55 25.82
N VAL A 278 8.56 -0.28 26.21
CA VAL A 278 8.77 -1.71 26.42
C VAL A 278 9.03 -2.41 25.08
N THR A 279 10.00 -3.33 25.06
CA THR A 279 10.20 -4.26 23.95
C THR A 279 9.46 -5.56 24.24
N HIS A 280 8.42 -5.87 23.47
CA HIS A 280 7.72 -7.15 23.60
C HIS A 280 8.41 -8.26 22.79
N LYS A 281 8.21 -9.51 23.17
CA LYS A 281 8.72 -10.66 22.39
C LYS A 281 8.08 -10.67 21.00
N ASN A 282 8.87 -10.85 19.96
CA ASN A 282 8.35 -10.89 18.61
C ASN A 282 7.34 -12.05 18.42
N PRO A 283 6.10 -11.78 17.98
CA PRO A 283 5.10 -12.82 17.75
C PRO A 283 5.26 -13.53 16.39
N PHE A 284 6.23 -13.11 15.55
CA PHE A 284 6.47 -13.67 14.22
C PHE A 284 5.21 -13.72 13.35
N GLY A 285 4.43 -12.63 13.38
CA GLY A 285 3.19 -12.50 12.60
C GLY A 285 1.96 -13.20 13.19
N LYS A 286 2.06 -13.84 14.37
CA LYS A 286 0.90 -14.47 15.02
C LYS A 286 -0.25 -13.48 15.26
N GLN A 287 -1.46 -13.88 14.84
CA GLN A 287 -2.71 -13.19 15.10
C GLN A 287 -3.63 -13.98 16.06
N PRO A 288 -4.46 -13.31 16.89
CA PRO A 288 -4.44 -11.88 17.15
C PRO A 288 -3.14 -11.44 17.83
N TYR A 289 -2.72 -10.19 17.61
CA TYR A 289 -1.53 -9.64 18.23
C TYR A 289 -1.63 -9.69 19.78
N PRO A 290 -0.63 -10.26 20.48
CA PRO A 290 -0.80 -10.63 21.90
C PRO A 290 -0.54 -9.48 22.89
N TYR A 291 -0.16 -8.30 22.42
CA TYR A 291 0.19 -7.16 23.28
C TYR A 291 -0.65 -5.93 22.96
N THR A 292 -0.67 -4.96 23.88
CA THR A 292 -1.22 -3.63 23.60
C THR A 292 -0.15 -2.77 22.94
N PRO A 293 -0.35 -2.31 21.69
CA PRO A 293 0.62 -1.46 21.01
C PRO A 293 0.94 -0.18 21.78
N ARG A 294 2.21 0.18 21.88
CA ARG A 294 2.67 1.36 22.63
C ARG A 294 2.92 2.60 21.78
N GLY A 295 2.85 2.49 20.45
CA GLY A 295 3.04 3.60 19.53
C GLY A 295 2.01 3.66 18.41
N ILE A 296 2.15 4.69 17.60
CA ILE A 296 1.39 4.90 16.37
C ILE A 296 2.37 5.12 15.22
N LEU A 297 2.05 4.57 14.07
CA LEU A 297 2.67 4.81 12.79
C LEU A 297 1.68 5.57 11.92
N SER A 298 2.15 6.62 11.28
CA SER A 298 1.39 7.44 10.35
C SER A 298 2.14 7.49 9.03
N ILE A 299 1.54 6.97 7.97
CA ILE A 299 2.10 7.00 6.61
C ILE A 299 1.20 7.88 5.76
N GLU A 300 1.72 9.03 5.36
CA GLU A 300 0.96 10.05 4.64
C GLU A 300 1.49 10.20 3.22
N GLN A 301 0.61 10.11 2.22
CA GLN A 301 1.00 10.47 0.86
C GLN A 301 0.96 11.99 0.66
N ILE A 302 2.04 12.53 0.10
CA ILE A 302 2.27 13.98 -0.01
C ILE A 302 2.14 14.54 -1.43
N ASP A 303 1.88 13.70 -2.43
CA ASP A 303 1.73 14.05 -3.85
C ASP A 303 0.62 13.26 -4.57
#